data_AF-A0AAW3U333-F1
#
_entry.id   AF-A0AAW3U333-F1
#
_cell.length_a   1.000
_cell.length_b   1.000
_cell.length_c   1.000
_cell.angle_alpha   90.00
_cell.angle_beta   90.00
_cell.angle_gamma   90.00
#
_symmetry.space_group_name_H-M   'P 1'
#
loop_
_entity.id
_entity.type
_entity.pdbx_description
1 polymer ?
#
loop_
_entity_poly.entity_id
_entity_poly.type
_entity_poly.pdbx_seq_one_letter_code
_entity_poly.pdbx_strand_id
1 'polypeptide(L)'
;MHEVLLRHGVLVRTPVEAIDDAALRAQARAAETSCWLESDRGTGYLHLDENASVLYQQTATGHAMPVSALFRDVLTLADQADDGELFTDLYGLLVNGWLDDTFTAEDGLASSLDGLVACDDLQAIRSIAARRGLKRRRGVPEDLALPHLSESQEPGEIEQNAGLRFFLQPKRTPTALLAARNRTRRQLARVQELIPMLVEQRLSAALQQAGWSPVAAPPEHPWCWTRDRDGSRQCLWATHDATCGELIVQAGLQHARLLDWQQRSATTELHDLHIYPCSRWWNTNASNVLSGLASSTSWAIAPVLWPSSIMRMTISRSRSKNGPDNCCAITSK
;
A
#
# COMPACT_ATOMS: atom_id res chain seq x y z
N MET A 1 -12.25 29.32 20.98
CA MET A 1 -12.20 28.83 19.59
C MET A 1 -13.23 29.55 18.70
N HIS A 2 -14.52 29.62 19.07
CA HIS A 2 -15.54 30.31 18.26
C HIS A 2 -15.26 31.81 18.03
N GLU A 3 -14.68 32.53 19.00
CA GLU A 3 -14.34 33.97 18.85
C GLU A 3 -13.32 34.24 17.75
N VAL A 4 -12.37 33.31 17.55
CA VAL A 4 -11.38 33.40 16.48
C VAL A 4 -12.07 33.22 15.14
N LEU A 5 -12.97 32.24 15.02
CA LEU A 5 -13.72 31.98 13.80
C LEU A 5 -14.65 33.16 13.43
N LEU A 6 -15.26 33.81 14.43
CA LEU A 6 -16.05 35.02 14.27
C LEU A 6 -15.19 36.20 13.81
N ARG A 7 -14.04 36.42 14.45
CA ARG A 7 -13.10 37.51 14.09
C ARG A 7 -12.63 37.41 12.64
N HIS A 8 -12.42 36.20 12.15
CA HIS A 8 -11.95 35.95 10.79
C HIS A 8 -13.07 35.74 9.77
N GLY A 9 -14.34 35.96 10.15
CA GLY A 9 -15.48 35.87 9.23
C GLY A 9 -15.72 34.46 8.67
N VAL A 10 -15.19 33.43 9.31
CA VAL A 10 -15.46 32.01 8.99
C VAL A 10 -16.83 31.61 9.52
N LEU A 11 -17.18 32.17 10.68
CA LEU A 11 -18.47 32.01 11.32
C LEU A 11 -19.21 33.35 11.32
N VAL A 12 -20.50 33.31 11.03
CA VAL A 12 -21.42 34.42 11.19
C VAL A 12 -22.28 34.15 12.42
N ARG A 13 -22.42 35.16 13.27
CA ARG A 13 -23.34 35.16 14.40
C ARG A 13 -24.55 36.02 14.03
N THR A 14 -25.69 35.39 13.87
CA THR A 14 -26.95 36.04 13.50
C THR A 14 -27.94 35.93 14.67
N PRO A 15 -28.40 37.05 15.24
CA PRO A 15 -29.52 37.03 16.19
C PRO A 15 -30.74 36.36 15.57
N VAL A 16 -31.50 35.58 16.33
CA VAL A 16 -32.67 34.86 15.80
C VAL A 16 -33.67 35.82 15.14
N GLU A 17 -33.81 37.02 15.67
CA GLU A 17 -34.69 38.09 15.16
C GLU A 17 -34.25 38.62 13.80
N ALA A 18 -32.95 38.52 13.49
CA ALA A 18 -32.33 39.00 12.27
C ALA A 18 -32.09 37.90 11.22
N ILE A 19 -32.49 36.64 11.49
CA ILE A 19 -32.44 35.57 10.49
C ILE A 19 -33.42 35.92 9.36
N ASP A 20 -32.99 36.03 8.11
CA ASP A 20 -33.89 36.40 6.99
C ASP A 20 -34.89 35.30 6.60
N ASP A 21 -34.47 34.03 6.72
CA ASP A 21 -35.29 32.86 6.39
C ASP A 21 -36.40 32.63 7.44
N ALA A 22 -37.66 32.73 7.01
CA ALA A 22 -38.81 32.62 7.89
C ALA A 22 -39.00 31.21 8.48
N ALA A 23 -38.66 30.16 7.75
CA ALA A 23 -38.79 28.78 8.21
C ALA A 23 -37.71 28.46 9.25
N LEU A 24 -36.46 28.84 8.95
CA LEU A 24 -35.33 28.68 9.87
C LEU A 24 -35.53 29.52 11.14
N ARG A 25 -36.06 30.74 11.01
CA ARG A 25 -36.40 31.61 12.14
C ARG A 25 -37.48 30.98 13.03
N ALA A 26 -38.51 30.37 12.43
CA ALA A 26 -39.56 29.69 13.18
C ALA A 26 -39.03 28.45 13.94
N GLN A 27 -38.17 27.66 13.32
CA GLN A 27 -37.49 26.53 13.97
C GLN A 27 -36.61 27.00 15.13
N ALA A 28 -35.81 28.05 14.92
CA ALA A 28 -34.96 28.61 15.95
C ALA A 28 -35.75 29.14 17.17
N ARG A 29 -36.94 29.70 16.94
CA ARG A 29 -37.84 30.18 18.01
C ARG A 29 -38.56 29.06 18.75
N ALA A 30 -38.82 27.94 18.08
CA ALA A 30 -39.48 26.79 18.67
C ALA A 30 -38.51 25.91 19.47
N ALA A 31 -37.19 26.11 19.33
CA ALA A 31 -36.19 25.34 20.03
C ALA A 31 -36.15 25.68 21.54
N GLU A 32 -36.28 24.65 22.37
CA GLU A 32 -36.20 24.77 23.83
C GLU A 32 -34.76 24.63 24.35
N THR A 33 -33.86 24.08 23.54
CA THR A 33 -32.44 23.87 23.88
C THR A 33 -31.53 24.25 22.72
N SER A 34 -30.26 24.59 23.03
CA SER A 34 -29.23 24.76 22.01
C SER A 34 -29.13 23.50 21.15
N CYS A 35 -29.16 23.64 19.82
CA CYS A 35 -29.24 22.51 18.89
C CYS A 35 -28.70 22.86 17.51
N TRP A 36 -28.47 21.83 16.69
CA TRP A 36 -28.17 22.00 15.28
C TRP A 36 -29.47 22.19 14.48
N LEU A 37 -29.47 23.20 13.60
CA LEU A 37 -30.56 23.48 12.67
C LEU A 37 -30.05 23.27 11.24
N GLU A 38 -30.86 22.61 10.43
CA GLU A 38 -30.59 22.42 9.00
C GLU A 38 -31.41 23.43 8.17
N SER A 39 -30.78 23.96 7.12
CA SER A 39 -31.44 24.85 6.17
C SER A 39 -30.92 24.59 4.76
N ASP A 40 -31.64 25.08 3.76
CA ASP A 40 -31.21 25.04 2.36
C ASP A 40 -29.87 25.77 2.11
N ARG A 41 -29.43 26.61 3.06
CA ARG A 41 -28.15 27.33 3.03
C ARG A 41 -27.04 26.65 3.84
N GLY A 42 -27.29 25.46 4.35
CA GLY A 42 -26.37 24.67 5.18
C GLY A 42 -26.79 24.56 6.65
N THR A 43 -25.98 23.84 7.41
CA THR A 43 -26.21 23.55 8.83
C THR A 43 -25.67 24.68 9.72
N GLY A 44 -26.44 25.09 10.73
CA GLY A 44 -26.06 26.08 11.73
C GLY A 44 -26.28 25.58 13.15
N TYR A 45 -25.50 26.09 14.10
CA TYR A 45 -25.68 25.79 15.53
C TYR A 45 -26.44 26.92 16.21
N LEU A 46 -27.63 26.64 16.70
CA LEU A 46 -28.40 27.54 17.54
C LEU A 46 -27.89 27.47 18.97
N HIS A 47 -27.46 28.61 19.50
CA HIS A 47 -27.14 28.77 20.91
C HIS A 47 -28.21 29.62 21.59
N LEU A 48 -28.83 29.04 22.62
CA LEU A 48 -29.78 29.71 23.49
C LEU A 48 -29.06 30.13 24.78
N ASP A 49 -29.06 31.42 25.07
CA ASP A 49 -28.61 32.02 26.32
C ASP A 49 -29.77 32.79 26.96
N GLU A 50 -29.72 33.02 28.28
CA GLU A 50 -30.78 33.66 29.07
C GLU A 50 -31.16 35.05 28.54
N ASN A 51 -30.24 35.72 27.84
CA ASN A 51 -30.40 37.07 27.33
C ASN A 51 -30.52 37.17 25.80
N ALA A 52 -30.15 36.12 25.06
CA ALA A 52 -30.17 36.16 23.59
C ALA A 52 -30.14 34.75 22.97
N SER A 53 -30.94 34.57 21.91
CA SER A 53 -30.85 33.41 21.04
C SER A 53 -30.06 33.80 19.78
N VAL A 54 -28.99 33.07 19.48
CA VAL A 54 -28.13 33.36 18.34
C VAL A 54 -27.83 32.11 17.53
N LEU A 55 -27.93 32.26 16.22
CA LEU A 55 -27.56 31.24 15.26
C LEU A 55 -26.14 31.48 14.78
N TYR A 56 -25.31 30.45 14.92
CA TYR A 56 -23.96 30.39 14.40
C TYR A 56 -23.97 29.60 13.09
N GLN A 57 -23.66 30.25 11.98
CA GLN A 57 -23.56 29.61 10.67
C GLN A 57 -22.16 29.81 10.11
N GLN A 58 -21.66 28.81 9.41
CA GLN A 58 -20.47 29.00 8.59
C GLN A 58 -20.82 29.96 7.46
N THR A 59 -19.95 30.93 7.19
CA THR A 59 -20.15 31.85 6.08
C THR A 59 -20.27 31.03 4.80
N ALA A 60 -21.32 31.27 4.01
CA ALA A 60 -21.44 30.70 2.68
C ALA A 60 -20.30 31.25 1.82
N THR A 61 -19.13 30.60 1.87
CA THR A 61 -18.04 30.83 0.94
C THR A 61 -18.55 30.30 -0.39
N GLY A 62 -19.20 31.18 -1.17
CA GLY A 62 -19.88 30.83 -2.41
C GLY A 62 -18.98 30.18 -3.47
N HIS A 63 -17.69 30.01 -3.20
CA HIS A 63 -16.78 29.11 -3.90
C HIS A 63 -16.02 28.32 -2.84
N ALA A 64 -16.19 27.00 -2.79
CA ALA A 64 -15.26 26.13 -2.08
C ALA A 64 -13.91 26.27 -2.80
N MET A 65 -12.98 26.99 -2.20
CA MET A 65 -11.61 27.00 -2.70
C MET A 65 -11.08 25.57 -2.62
N PRO A 66 -10.59 24.98 -3.74
CA PRO A 66 -10.01 23.65 -3.70
C PRO A 66 -8.91 23.58 -2.65
N VAL A 67 -8.84 22.49 -1.89
CA VAL A 67 -7.83 22.29 -0.84
C VAL A 67 -6.42 22.38 -1.43
N SER A 68 -6.24 21.95 -2.68
CA SER A 68 -4.99 22.12 -3.45
C SER A 68 -4.56 23.58 -3.55
N ALA A 69 -5.48 24.49 -3.85
CA ALA A 69 -5.22 25.92 -3.98
C ALA A 69 -4.90 26.55 -2.62
N LEU A 70 -5.59 26.14 -1.56
CA LEU A 70 -5.28 26.56 -0.19
C LEU A 70 -3.84 26.17 0.19
N PHE A 71 -3.47 24.90 0.02
CA PHE A 71 -2.11 24.45 0.33
C PHE A 71 -1.06 25.18 -0.51
N ARG A 72 -1.34 25.43 -1.79
CA ARG A 72 -0.44 26.22 -2.65
C ARG A 72 -0.20 27.59 -2.06
N ASP A 73 -1.25 28.29 -1.65
CA ASP A 73 -1.14 29.66 -1.15
C ASP A 73 -0.43 29.71 0.20
N VAL A 74 -0.79 28.83 1.13
CA VAL A 74 -0.15 28.80 2.47
C VAL A 74 1.32 28.36 2.37
N LEU A 75 1.64 27.36 1.53
CA LEU A 75 3.03 26.95 1.30
C LEU A 75 3.85 28.03 0.59
N THR A 76 3.23 28.81 -0.30
CA THR A 76 3.87 29.96 -0.95
C THR A 76 4.16 31.06 0.07
N LEU A 77 3.24 31.34 0.99
CA LEU A 77 3.46 32.30 2.07
C LEU A 77 4.58 31.85 3.01
N ALA A 78 4.63 30.56 3.37
CA ALA A 78 5.74 30.00 4.15
C ALA A 78 7.08 30.03 3.39
N ASP A 79 7.07 29.93 2.05
CA ASP A 79 8.24 30.15 1.18
C ASP A 79 8.73 31.59 1.26
N GLN A 80 7.81 32.54 1.09
CA GLN A 80 8.12 33.97 1.10
C GLN A 80 8.58 34.48 2.47
N ALA A 81 8.07 33.90 3.56
CA ALA A 81 8.46 34.26 4.93
C ALA A 81 9.79 33.62 5.40
N ASP A 82 10.43 32.82 4.55
CA ASP A 82 11.57 31.98 4.86
C ASP A 82 11.38 30.99 6.05
N ASP A 83 10.13 30.62 6.34
CA ASP A 83 9.82 29.68 7.42
C ASP A 83 9.85 28.23 6.93
N GLY A 84 11.04 27.62 7.01
CA GLY A 84 11.27 26.25 6.56
C GLY A 84 10.60 25.18 7.43
N GLU A 85 10.37 25.47 8.71
CA GLU A 85 9.70 24.53 9.63
C GLU A 85 8.22 24.46 9.32
N LEU A 86 7.55 25.61 9.28
CA LEU A 86 6.15 25.71 8.89
C LEU A 86 5.89 25.14 7.50
N PHE A 87 6.78 25.42 6.54
CA PHE A 87 6.69 24.85 5.20
C PHE A 87 6.72 23.31 5.25
N THR A 88 7.65 22.73 6.01
CA THR A 88 7.79 21.27 6.09
C THR A 88 6.59 20.63 6.78
N ASP A 89 6.07 21.25 7.83
CA ASP A 89 4.93 20.73 8.60
C ASP A 89 3.64 20.78 7.78
N LEU A 90 3.38 21.89 7.08
CA LEU A 90 2.23 22.02 6.18
C LEU A 90 2.34 21.09 4.96
N TYR A 91 3.57 20.88 4.47
CA TYR A 91 3.80 19.91 3.41
C TYR A 91 3.54 18.49 3.92
N GLY A 92 3.98 18.15 5.13
CA GLY A 92 3.65 16.88 5.78
C GLY A 92 2.15 16.68 5.90
N LEU A 93 1.43 17.69 6.39
CA LEU A 93 -0.03 17.67 6.50
C LEU A 93 -0.72 17.39 5.17
N LEU A 94 -0.28 18.03 4.08
CA LEU A 94 -0.80 17.77 2.74
C LEU A 94 -0.60 16.30 2.33
N VAL A 95 0.61 15.76 2.52
CA VAL A 95 0.94 14.40 2.07
C VAL A 95 0.23 13.35 2.92
N ASN A 96 0.19 13.52 4.24
CA ASN A 96 -0.48 12.58 5.14
C ASN A 96 -2.01 12.63 4.97
N GLY A 97 -2.59 13.84 4.84
CA GLY A 97 -4.01 13.96 4.56
C GLY A 97 -4.42 13.36 3.21
N TRP A 98 -3.53 13.35 2.22
CA TRP A 98 -3.74 12.59 0.98
C TRP A 98 -3.57 11.07 1.17
N LEU A 99 -2.61 10.62 1.99
CA LEU A 99 -2.37 9.19 2.24
C LEU A 99 -3.52 8.53 3.02
N ASP A 100 -4.10 9.26 3.96
CA ASP A 100 -5.17 8.77 4.85
C ASP A 100 -6.57 9.05 4.29
N ASP A 101 -6.68 9.36 2.99
CA ASP A 101 -7.93 9.69 2.28
C ASP A 101 -8.76 10.81 2.95
N THR A 102 -8.12 11.67 3.75
CA THR A 102 -8.77 12.85 4.36
C THR A 102 -9.08 13.89 3.31
N PHE A 103 -8.23 14.02 2.29
CA PHE A 103 -8.47 14.87 1.13
C PHE A 103 -8.84 14.03 -0.08
N THR A 104 -10.01 14.31 -0.64
CA THR A 104 -10.59 13.54 -1.73
C THR A 104 -10.56 14.29 -3.06
N ALA A 105 -11.04 13.65 -4.12
CA ALA A 105 -11.17 14.29 -5.43
C ALA A 105 -12.14 15.49 -5.39
N GLU A 106 -13.13 15.49 -4.49
CA GLU A 106 -14.05 16.62 -4.29
C GLU A 106 -13.31 17.85 -3.73
N ASP A 107 -12.25 17.62 -2.97
CA ASP A 107 -11.35 18.64 -2.41
C ASP A 107 -10.30 19.13 -3.42
N GLY A 108 -10.31 18.60 -4.65
CA GLY A 108 -9.31 18.88 -5.69
C GLY A 108 -8.05 18.02 -5.61
N LEU A 109 -8.05 16.97 -4.78
CA LEU A 109 -6.91 16.07 -4.59
C LEU A 109 -7.25 14.65 -5.08
N ALA A 110 -6.83 14.34 -6.30
CA ALA A 110 -7.08 13.02 -6.89
C ALA A 110 -6.27 11.92 -6.18
N SER A 111 -6.85 10.72 -6.04
CA SER A 111 -6.18 9.54 -5.48
C SER A 111 -5.19 8.87 -6.44
N SER A 112 -5.21 9.23 -7.73
CA SER A 112 -4.35 8.64 -8.76
C SER A 112 -3.19 9.56 -9.15
N LEU A 113 -2.05 8.97 -9.55
CA LEU A 113 -0.92 9.76 -10.04
C LEU A 113 -1.28 10.64 -11.24
N ASP A 114 -2.15 10.17 -12.15
CA ASP A 114 -2.55 10.95 -13.32
C ASP A 114 -3.30 12.23 -12.90
N GLY A 115 -4.21 12.12 -11.95
CA GLY A 115 -4.94 13.27 -11.41
C GLY A 115 -4.03 14.22 -10.62
N LEU A 116 -3.11 13.69 -9.80
CA LEU A 116 -2.12 14.51 -9.10
C LEU A 116 -1.23 15.28 -10.07
N VAL A 117 -0.83 14.65 -11.18
CA VAL A 117 0.00 15.29 -12.21
C VAL A 117 -0.76 16.36 -12.97
N ALA A 118 -2.06 16.18 -13.20
CA ALA A 118 -2.91 17.13 -13.91
C ALA A 118 -3.28 18.37 -13.07
N CYS A 119 -3.03 18.38 -11.76
CA CYS A 119 -3.34 19.50 -10.89
C CYS A 119 -2.21 20.56 -10.89
N ASP A 120 -2.49 21.74 -11.44
CA ASP A 120 -1.54 22.84 -11.54
C ASP A 120 -1.03 23.33 -10.17
N ASP A 121 -1.92 23.36 -9.16
CA ASP A 121 -1.56 23.75 -7.79
C ASP A 121 -0.51 22.81 -7.20
N LEU A 122 -0.70 21.50 -7.40
CA LEU A 122 0.25 20.50 -6.92
C LEU A 122 1.59 20.58 -7.67
N GLN A 123 1.58 20.91 -8.96
CA GLN A 123 2.82 21.15 -9.72
C GLN A 123 3.56 22.39 -9.19
N ALA A 124 2.83 23.45 -8.84
CA ALA A 124 3.41 24.65 -8.24
C ALA A 124 4.03 24.33 -6.86
N ILE A 125 3.28 23.64 -5.98
CA ILE A 125 3.76 23.16 -4.68
C ILE A 125 5.04 22.32 -4.83
N ARG A 126 5.05 21.38 -5.78
CA ARG A 126 6.22 20.55 -6.07
C ARG A 126 7.43 21.37 -6.53
N SER A 127 7.20 22.41 -7.33
CA SER A 127 8.27 23.30 -7.78
C SER A 127 8.91 24.04 -6.61
N ILE A 128 8.11 24.51 -5.66
CA ILE A 128 8.59 25.13 -4.41
C ILE A 128 9.39 24.11 -3.58
N ALA A 129 8.83 22.93 -3.35
CA ALA A 129 9.46 21.86 -2.59
C ALA A 129 10.79 21.38 -3.21
N ALA A 130 10.89 21.33 -4.55
CA ALA A 130 12.11 20.97 -5.26
C ALA A 130 13.24 21.99 -5.04
N ARG A 131 12.90 23.28 -4.97
CA ARG A 131 13.86 24.38 -4.70
C ARG A 131 14.35 24.36 -3.27
N ARG A 132 13.44 24.29 -2.29
CA ARG A 132 13.80 24.29 -0.86
C ARG A 132 14.53 23.03 -0.41
N GLY A 133 14.14 21.89 -0.96
CA GLY A 133 14.61 20.58 -0.51
C GLY A 133 13.89 20.15 0.77
N LEU A 134 13.10 19.09 0.66
CA LEU A 134 12.37 18.52 1.79
C LEU A 134 13.33 17.77 2.72
N LYS A 135 13.34 18.13 4.00
CA LYS A 135 14.07 17.40 5.05
C LYS A 135 13.09 16.96 6.13
N ARG A 136 13.16 15.70 6.53
CA ARG A 136 12.34 15.20 7.63
C ARG A 136 12.75 15.83 8.95
N ARG A 137 11.78 16.31 9.70
CA ARG A 137 11.96 16.81 11.07
C ARG A 137 11.73 15.66 12.07
N ARG A 138 12.37 15.74 13.23
CA ARG A 138 12.26 14.75 14.32
C ARG A 138 11.39 15.33 15.43
N GLY A 139 10.62 14.48 16.13
CA GLY A 139 9.80 14.90 17.28
C GLY A 139 8.57 15.71 16.90
N VAL A 140 8.12 15.61 15.64
CA VAL A 140 6.92 16.26 15.12
C VAL A 140 5.77 15.24 15.13
N PRO A 141 4.51 15.65 15.38
CA PRO A 141 3.34 14.76 15.28
C PRO A 141 3.28 14.04 13.93
N GLU A 142 2.73 12.83 13.92
CA GLU A 142 2.68 11.97 12.73
C GLU A 142 2.00 12.65 11.54
N ASP A 143 0.87 13.33 11.79
CA ASP A 143 0.11 14.10 10.78
C ASP A 143 0.95 15.17 10.07
N LEU A 144 1.97 15.71 10.74
CA LEU A 144 2.85 16.76 10.22
C LEU A 144 4.20 16.21 9.75
N ALA A 145 4.54 14.97 10.11
CA ALA A 145 5.80 14.36 9.75
C ALA A 145 5.77 13.86 8.31
N LEU A 146 6.81 14.17 7.52
CA LEU A 146 6.91 13.64 6.15
C LEU A 146 6.95 12.11 6.14
N PRO A 147 6.02 11.43 5.45
CA PRO A 147 5.92 9.98 5.47
C PRO A 147 7.13 9.30 4.85
N HIS A 148 7.29 8.01 5.16
CA HIS A 148 8.33 7.16 4.60
C HIS A 148 7.91 6.59 3.24
N LEU A 149 8.78 6.72 2.24
CA LEU A 149 8.64 5.92 1.02
C LEU A 149 8.81 4.46 1.40
N SER A 150 7.72 3.70 1.43
CA SER A 150 7.84 2.26 1.45
C SER A 150 8.37 1.82 0.07
N GLU A 151 9.23 0.80 0.05
CA GLU A 151 9.60 0.15 -1.22
C GLU A 151 8.54 -0.84 -1.68
N SER A 152 7.32 -0.73 -1.15
CA SER A 152 6.28 -1.69 -1.40
C SER A 152 5.77 -1.63 -2.83
N GLN A 153 5.52 -2.83 -3.34
CA GLN A 153 5.09 -3.08 -4.71
C GLN A 153 3.87 -4.00 -4.69
N GLU A 154 3.17 -4.07 -3.56
CA GLU A 154 1.90 -4.78 -3.52
C GLU A 154 0.95 -4.14 -4.55
N PRO A 155 0.18 -4.94 -5.30
CA PRO A 155 -0.66 -4.47 -6.40
C PRO A 155 -1.58 -3.32 -6.00
N GLY A 156 -2.20 -3.42 -4.82
CA GLY A 156 -3.09 -2.40 -4.27
C GLY A 156 -2.36 -1.10 -3.93
N GLU A 157 -1.06 -1.16 -3.70
CA GLU A 157 -0.25 -0.01 -3.29
C GLU A 157 0.48 0.63 -4.47
N ILE A 158 0.36 0.13 -5.71
CA ILE A 158 1.11 0.69 -6.85
C ILE A 158 0.74 2.16 -7.09
N GLU A 159 -0.55 2.51 -7.07
CA GLU A 159 -0.98 3.91 -7.23
C GLU A 159 -0.58 4.77 -6.04
N GLN A 160 -0.84 4.27 -4.83
CA GLN A 160 -0.50 4.99 -3.61
C GLN A 160 1.01 5.27 -3.54
N ASN A 161 1.87 4.29 -3.86
CA ASN A 161 3.32 4.46 -3.93
C ASN A 161 3.76 5.40 -5.06
N ALA A 162 3.05 5.40 -6.19
CA ALA A 162 3.34 6.31 -7.29
C ALA A 162 2.98 7.77 -6.92
N GLY A 163 1.84 7.98 -6.27
CA GLY A 163 1.43 9.28 -5.72
C GLY A 163 2.32 9.74 -4.56
N LEU A 164 2.73 8.84 -3.67
CA LEU A 164 3.66 9.17 -2.60
C LEU A 164 5.04 9.61 -3.15
N ARG A 165 5.53 8.95 -4.21
CA ARG A 165 6.73 9.41 -4.94
C ARG A 165 6.52 10.75 -5.64
N PHE A 166 5.30 11.08 -6.04
CA PHE A 166 4.99 12.40 -6.60
C PHE A 166 5.26 13.51 -5.58
N PHE A 167 4.88 13.33 -4.32
CA PHE A 167 5.18 14.30 -3.27
C PHE A 167 6.63 14.25 -2.81
N LEU A 168 7.13 13.06 -2.44
CA LEU A 168 8.42 12.92 -1.76
C LEU A 168 9.64 13.01 -2.69
N GLN A 169 9.45 12.94 -4.01
CA GLN A 169 10.52 13.11 -5.01
C GLN A 169 10.26 14.34 -5.90
N PRO A 170 10.19 15.56 -5.33
CA PRO A 170 9.73 16.74 -6.07
C PRO A 170 10.63 17.07 -7.27
N LYS A 171 11.93 16.77 -7.19
CA LYS A 171 12.91 16.96 -8.28
C LYS A 171 12.74 16.00 -9.46
N ARG A 172 11.98 14.91 -9.31
CA ARG A 172 11.77 13.92 -10.37
C ARG A 172 10.63 14.36 -11.27
N THR A 173 10.84 14.41 -12.59
CA THR A 173 9.82 14.91 -13.51
C THR A 173 8.53 14.07 -13.46
N PRO A 174 7.34 14.67 -13.67
CA PRO A 174 6.08 13.94 -13.76
C PRO A 174 6.11 12.82 -14.80
N THR A 175 6.73 13.06 -15.95
CA THR A 175 6.92 12.06 -17.02
C THR A 175 7.73 10.84 -16.55
N ALA A 176 8.78 11.05 -15.75
CA ALA A 176 9.60 9.97 -15.21
C ALA A 176 8.88 9.18 -14.10
N LEU A 177 7.94 9.79 -13.38
CA LEU A 177 7.09 9.12 -12.40
C LEU A 177 6.04 8.24 -13.09
N LEU A 178 5.34 8.78 -14.09
CA LEU A 178 4.37 8.04 -14.90
C LEU A 178 5.02 6.84 -15.60
N ALA A 179 6.20 7.04 -16.20
CA ALA A 179 6.95 5.96 -16.84
C ALA A 179 7.36 4.86 -15.84
N ALA A 180 7.74 5.23 -14.62
CA ALA A 180 8.08 4.26 -13.58
C ALA A 180 6.87 3.47 -13.10
N ARG A 181 5.74 4.14 -12.81
CA ARG A 181 4.47 3.47 -12.48
C ARG A 181 4.04 2.49 -13.57
N ASN A 182 4.06 2.93 -14.83
CA ASN A 182 3.68 2.09 -15.96
C ASN A 182 4.62 0.89 -16.14
N ARG A 183 5.91 1.08 -15.87
CA ARG A 183 6.88 -0.03 -15.84
C ARG A 183 6.56 -1.04 -14.74
N THR A 184 6.24 -0.59 -13.53
CA THR A 184 5.86 -1.46 -12.42
C THR A 184 4.58 -2.24 -12.75
N ARG A 185 3.53 -1.57 -13.26
CA ARG A 185 2.29 -2.22 -13.71
C ARG A 185 2.55 -3.31 -14.76
N ARG A 186 3.34 -3.01 -15.79
CA ARG A 186 3.70 -4.00 -16.83
C ARG A 186 4.51 -5.16 -16.28
N GLN A 187 5.41 -4.89 -15.32
CA GLN A 187 6.19 -5.94 -14.69
C GLN A 187 5.30 -6.88 -13.87
N LEU A 188 4.36 -6.33 -13.08
CA LEU A 188 3.40 -7.13 -12.33
C LEU A 188 2.54 -7.98 -13.27
N ALA A 189 1.92 -7.37 -14.28
CA ALA A 189 1.11 -8.09 -15.27
C ALA A 189 1.89 -9.22 -15.94
N ARG A 190 3.15 -8.95 -16.32
CA ARG A 190 4.02 -9.98 -16.89
C ARG A 190 4.31 -11.10 -15.90
N VAL A 191 4.55 -10.80 -14.63
CA VAL A 191 4.80 -11.83 -13.61
C VAL A 191 3.56 -12.71 -13.41
N GLN A 192 2.38 -12.11 -13.33
CA GLN A 192 1.10 -12.83 -13.23
C GLN A 192 0.89 -13.80 -14.40
N GLU A 193 1.26 -13.39 -15.62
CA GLU A 193 1.18 -14.25 -16.81
C GLU A 193 2.25 -15.35 -16.83
N LEU A 194 3.48 -15.05 -16.38
CA LEU A 194 4.61 -15.96 -16.49
C LEU A 194 4.59 -17.08 -15.44
N ILE A 195 4.06 -16.84 -14.25
CA ILE A 195 4.12 -17.80 -13.13
C ILE A 195 3.52 -19.16 -13.52
N PRO A 196 2.27 -19.26 -14.03
CA PRO A 196 1.70 -20.55 -14.40
C PRO A 196 2.55 -21.33 -15.40
N MET A 197 3.00 -20.64 -16.46
CA MET A 197 3.85 -21.25 -17.48
C MET A 197 5.18 -21.74 -16.92
N LEU A 198 5.84 -20.96 -16.04
CA LEU A 198 7.10 -21.36 -15.42
C LEU A 198 6.93 -22.56 -14.50
N VAL A 199 5.82 -22.63 -13.77
CA VAL A 199 5.51 -23.78 -12.92
C VAL A 199 5.33 -25.03 -13.78
N GLU A 200 4.49 -24.96 -14.80
CA GLU A 200 4.18 -26.11 -15.66
C GLU A 200 5.38 -26.60 -16.47
N GLN A 201 6.17 -25.67 -17.05
CA GLN A 201 7.24 -26.04 -17.98
C GLN A 201 8.59 -26.28 -17.31
N ARG A 202 8.88 -25.61 -16.19
CA ARG A 202 10.21 -25.65 -15.56
C ARG A 202 10.17 -26.35 -14.21
N LEU A 203 9.27 -25.96 -13.32
CA LEU A 203 9.20 -26.54 -11.98
C LEU A 203 8.75 -28.01 -12.03
N SER A 204 7.68 -28.33 -12.77
CA SER A 204 7.21 -29.70 -12.94
C SER A 204 8.30 -30.62 -13.49
N ALA A 205 9.01 -30.19 -14.54
CA ALA A 205 10.07 -30.98 -15.16
C ALA A 205 11.25 -31.24 -14.19
N ALA A 206 11.66 -30.22 -13.43
CA ALA A 206 12.73 -30.36 -12.44
C ALA A 206 12.32 -31.30 -11.28
N LEU A 207 11.07 -31.19 -10.81
CA LEU A 207 10.55 -32.06 -9.75
C LEU A 207 10.44 -33.52 -10.22
N GLN A 208 9.97 -33.76 -11.44
CA GLN A 208 9.93 -35.10 -12.05
C GLN A 208 11.33 -35.72 -12.15
N GLN A 209 12.33 -34.95 -12.58
CA GLN A 209 13.74 -35.41 -12.61
C GLN A 209 14.27 -35.75 -11.21
N ALA A 210 13.79 -35.07 -10.16
CA ALA A 210 14.12 -35.34 -8.76
C ALA A 210 13.28 -36.46 -8.11
N GLY A 211 12.49 -37.19 -8.91
CA GLY A 211 11.69 -38.35 -8.48
C GLY A 211 10.32 -37.99 -7.87
N TRP A 212 9.85 -36.76 -8.04
CA TRP A 212 8.51 -36.36 -7.62
C TRP A 212 7.48 -36.71 -8.68
N SER A 213 6.30 -37.13 -8.26
CA SER A 213 5.18 -37.44 -9.14
C SER A 213 4.09 -36.37 -9.02
N PRO A 214 3.56 -35.85 -10.14
CA PRO A 214 2.42 -34.92 -10.09
C PRO A 214 1.17 -35.66 -9.61
N VAL A 215 0.35 -34.98 -8.83
CA VAL A 215 -0.93 -35.49 -8.33
C VAL A 215 -2.06 -34.65 -8.90
N ALA A 216 -3.16 -35.29 -9.28
CA ALA A 216 -4.38 -34.58 -9.65
C ALA A 216 -4.87 -33.80 -8.44
N ALA A 217 -4.77 -32.47 -8.51
CA ALA A 217 -5.01 -31.58 -7.40
C ALA A 217 -6.37 -30.87 -7.54
N PRO A 218 -6.99 -30.44 -6.43
CA PRO A 218 -8.19 -29.62 -6.48
C PRO A 218 -7.90 -28.25 -7.13
N PRO A 219 -8.92 -27.55 -7.65
CA PRO A 219 -8.76 -26.28 -8.38
C PRO A 219 -8.02 -25.19 -7.59
N GLU A 220 -8.14 -25.23 -6.26
CA GLU A 220 -7.55 -24.27 -5.32
C GLU A 220 -6.02 -24.43 -5.19
N HIS A 221 -5.51 -25.62 -5.52
CA HIS A 221 -4.08 -25.95 -5.50
C HIS A 221 -3.69 -26.58 -6.83
N PRO A 222 -3.61 -25.80 -7.92
CA PRO A 222 -3.50 -26.34 -9.27
C PRO A 222 -2.25 -27.18 -9.49
N TRP A 223 -1.22 -27.05 -8.63
CA TRP A 223 -0.02 -27.84 -8.71
C TRP A 223 0.32 -28.53 -7.40
N CYS A 224 0.31 -29.86 -7.45
CA CYS A 224 0.68 -30.74 -6.33
C CYS A 224 1.64 -31.82 -6.83
N TRP A 225 2.67 -32.10 -6.03
CA TRP A 225 3.59 -33.20 -6.25
C TRP A 225 3.84 -33.97 -4.98
N THR A 226 4.05 -35.28 -5.12
CA THR A 226 4.40 -36.17 -4.01
C THR A 226 5.65 -36.97 -4.31
N ARG A 227 6.40 -37.32 -3.27
CA ARG A 227 7.53 -38.25 -3.34
C ARG A 227 7.52 -39.17 -2.13
N ASP A 228 7.48 -40.47 -2.39
CA ASP A 228 7.52 -41.49 -1.34
C ASP A 228 8.96 -41.95 -1.09
N ARG A 229 9.35 -42.03 0.18
CA ARG A 229 10.67 -42.47 0.61
C ARG A 229 10.60 -43.11 2.01
N ASP A 230 11.14 -44.32 2.14
CA ASP A 230 11.24 -45.04 3.42
C ASP A 230 9.89 -45.13 4.17
N GLY A 231 8.80 -45.39 3.42
CA GLY A 231 7.44 -45.46 3.95
C GLY A 231 6.80 -44.11 4.32
N SER A 232 7.54 -42.99 4.19
CA SER A 232 7.03 -41.64 4.40
C SER A 232 6.69 -40.98 3.07
N ARG A 233 5.71 -40.06 3.07
CA ARG A 233 5.33 -39.27 1.89
C ARG A 233 5.69 -37.81 2.08
N GLN A 234 6.46 -37.27 1.14
CA GLN A 234 6.73 -35.84 1.01
C GLN A 234 5.71 -35.25 0.04
N CYS A 235 5.21 -34.06 0.33
CA CYS A 235 4.24 -33.37 -0.50
C CYS A 235 4.67 -31.91 -0.73
N LEU A 236 4.41 -31.40 -1.92
CA LEU A 236 4.66 -30.02 -2.32
C LEU A 236 3.42 -29.48 -3.02
N TRP A 237 2.89 -28.38 -2.55
CA TRP A 237 1.79 -27.64 -3.17
C TRP A 237 2.27 -26.28 -3.59
N ALA A 238 1.84 -25.83 -4.77
CA ALA A 238 2.04 -24.48 -5.21
C ALA A 238 0.71 -23.84 -5.63
N THR A 239 0.50 -22.61 -5.18
CA THR A 239 -0.64 -21.77 -5.56
C THR A 239 -0.15 -20.44 -6.08
N HIS A 240 -0.85 -19.91 -7.08
CA HIS A 240 -0.57 -18.59 -7.63
C HIS A 240 -1.59 -17.59 -7.09
N ASP A 241 -1.12 -16.62 -6.32
CA ASP A 241 -1.87 -15.42 -6.03
C ASP A 241 -1.73 -14.47 -7.23
N ALA A 242 -2.72 -14.52 -8.11
CA ALA A 242 -2.75 -13.68 -9.31
C ALA A 242 -2.91 -12.20 -8.98
N THR A 243 -3.44 -11.83 -7.82
CA THR A 243 -3.50 -10.43 -7.41
C THR A 243 -2.09 -9.92 -7.20
N CYS A 244 -1.35 -10.59 -6.32
CA CYS A 244 0.00 -10.20 -5.90
C CYS A 244 1.09 -10.56 -6.92
N GLY A 245 0.78 -11.42 -7.90
CA GLY A 245 1.79 -11.98 -8.80
C GLY A 245 2.78 -12.85 -8.02
N GLU A 246 2.29 -13.61 -7.05
CA GLU A 246 3.10 -14.41 -6.13
C GLU A 246 2.84 -15.90 -6.29
N LEU A 247 3.91 -16.69 -6.25
CA LEU A 247 3.83 -18.14 -6.13
C LEU A 247 4.02 -18.51 -4.66
N ILE A 248 2.97 -19.02 -4.04
CA ILE A 248 2.99 -19.54 -2.67
C ILE A 248 3.32 -21.03 -2.76
N VAL A 249 4.34 -21.46 -2.03
CA VAL A 249 4.77 -22.86 -2.01
C VAL A 249 4.69 -23.40 -0.60
N GLN A 250 3.95 -24.49 -0.43
CA GLN A 250 3.79 -25.21 0.82
C GLN A 250 4.44 -26.58 0.66
N ALA A 251 5.26 -26.97 1.62
CA ALA A 251 5.85 -28.30 1.67
C ALA A 251 5.38 -29.00 2.93
N GLY A 252 5.22 -30.33 2.87
CA GLY A 252 4.89 -31.11 4.04
C GLY A 252 5.35 -32.55 3.99
N LEU A 253 5.27 -33.20 5.15
CA LEU A 253 5.69 -34.58 5.36
C LEU A 253 4.62 -35.37 6.12
N GLN A 254 4.33 -36.56 5.62
CA GLN A 254 3.62 -37.62 6.34
C GLN A 254 4.63 -38.71 6.71
N HIS A 255 5.12 -38.66 7.95
CA HIS A 255 6.12 -39.61 8.45
C HIS A 255 5.55 -41.01 8.72
N ALA A 256 6.25 -42.05 8.28
CA ALA A 256 5.83 -43.46 8.36
C ALA A 256 5.38 -43.89 9.77
N ARG A 257 6.22 -43.67 10.81
CA ARG A 257 5.88 -44.07 12.19
C ARG A 257 4.63 -43.37 12.74
N LEU A 258 4.36 -42.14 12.30
CA LEU A 258 3.18 -41.40 12.73
C LEU A 258 1.93 -41.93 12.02
N LEU A 259 2.05 -42.26 10.73
CA LEU A 259 0.99 -42.94 9.99
C LEU A 259 0.66 -44.30 10.61
N ASP A 260 1.68 -45.10 10.96
CA ASP A 260 1.52 -46.39 11.63
C ASP A 260 0.82 -46.24 12.99
N TRP A 261 1.25 -45.27 13.81
CA TRP A 261 0.63 -44.98 15.10
C TRP A 261 -0.83 -44.54 14.95
N GLN A 262 -1.14 -43.73 13.94
CA GLN A 262 -2.51 -43.29 13.63
C GLN A 262 -3.36 -44.38 12.95
N GLN A 263 -2.75 -45.50 12.54
CA GLN A 263 -3.39 -46.53 11.72
C GLN A 263 -3.95 -45.97 10.41
N ARG A 264 -3.20 -45.05 9.78
CA ARG A 264 -3.59 -44.36 8.54
C ARG A 264 -2.61 -44.65 7.43
N SER A 265 -3.08 -44.60 6.19
CA SER A 265 -2.23 -44.59 5.00
C SER A 265 -1.91 -43.16 4.56
N ALA A 266 -0.80 -42.99 3.84
CA ALA A 266 -0.42 -41.69 3.30
C ALA A 266 -1.49 -41.16 2.32
N THR A 267 -1.85 -39.89 2.46
CA THR A 267 -2.86 -39.20 1.64
C THR A 267 -2.22 -38.05 0.86
N THR A 268 -3.00 -37.42 0.00
CA THR A 268 -2.60 -36.24 -0.80
C THR A 268 -3.23 -34.95 -0.26
N GLU A 269 -3.95 -35.06 0.85
CA GLU A 269 -4.71 -33.97 1.47
C GLU A 269 -3.80 -33.07 2.31
N LEU A 270 -3.87 -31.75 2.09
CA LEU A 270 -3.01 -30.77 2.76
C LEU A 270 -3.21 -30.77 4.28
N HIS A 271 -4.44 -30.98 4.75
CA HIS A 271 -4.79 -30.96 6.18
C HIS A 271 -4.30 -32.20 6.95
N ASP A 272 -3.84 -33.23 6.25
CA ASP A 272 -3.36 -34.50 6.82
C ASP A 272 -1.84 -34.54 7.03
N LEU A 273 -1.16 -33.40 6.96
CA LEU A 273 0.30 -33.32 7.09
C LEU A 273 0.74 -33.27 8.54
N HIS A 274 1.80 -34.03 8.86
CA HIS A 274 2.38 -34.05 10.21
C HIS A 274 3.33 -32.89 10.47
N ILE A 275 4.01 -32.41 9.43
CA ILE A 275 4.94 -31.27 9.48
C ILE A 275 4.70 -30.42 8.24
N TYR A 276 4.44 -29.13 8.43
CA TYR A 276 4.40 -28.15 7.33
C TYR A 276 5.20 -26.89 7.72
N PRO A 277 6.35 -26.62 7.10
CA PRO A 277 6.89 -25.26 7.09
C PRO A 277 6.04 -24.42 6.12
N CYS A 278 5.27 -23.46 6.65
CA CYS A 278 4.74 -22.38 5.83
C CYS A 278 5.85 -21.33 5.65
N SER A 279 6.52 -21.37 4.52
CA SER A 279 7.58 -20.44 4.17
C SER A 279 7.14 -19.62 2.96
N ARG A 280 7.02 -18.31 3.13
CA ARG A 280 6.95 -17.36 2.01
C ARG A 280 8.36 -17.26 1.41
N TRP A 281 8.58 -17.89 0.25
CA TRP A 281 9.90 -17.98 -0.37
C TRP A 281 10.19 -16.77 -1.25
N TRP A 282 11.23 -16.01 -0.92
CA TRP A 282 11.80 -14.96 -1.76
C TRP A 282 13.28 -15.26 -2.08
N ASN A 283 13.72 -14.77 -3.23
CA ASN A 283 14.73 -15.35 -4.14
C ASN A 283 16.19 -15.49 -3.65
N THR A 284 16.79 -16.69 -3.87
CA THR A 284 18.16 -16.84 -4.41
C THR A 284 18.33 -18.25 -5.02
N ASN A 285 18.78 -18.31 -6.28
CA ASN A 285 19.17 -19.51 -7.04
C ASN A 285 18.29 -20.76 -6.85
N ALA A 286 17.25 -20.89 -7.69
CA ALA A 286 16.49 -22.14 -7.84
C ALA A 286 17.40 -23.38 -8.00
N SER A 287 18.58 -23.24 -8.64
CA SER A 287 19.55 -24.33 -8.78
C SER A 287 20.27 -24.76 -7.50
N ASN A 288 20.45 -23.88 -6.50
CA ASN A 288 21.18 -24.21 -5.26
C ASN A 288 20.24 -24.73 -4.15
N VAL A 289 18.97 -24.34 -4.16
CA VAL A 289 17.97 -24.81 -3.18
C VAL A 289 17.37 -26.15 -3.62
N LEU A 290 17.15 -26.36 -4.92
CA LEU A 290 16.75 -27.68 -5.43
C LEU A 290 17.85 -28.73 -5.22
N SER A 291 19.12 -28.35 -5.29
CA SER A 291 20.23 -29.25 -4.93
C SER A 291 20.32 -29.51 -3.43
N GLY A 292 19.95 -28.55 -2.55
CA GLY A 292 19.83 -28.78 -1.10
C GLY A 292 18.66 -29.71 -0.70
N LEU A 293 17.50 -29.57 -1.33
CA LEU A 293 16.34 -30.45 -1.13
C LEU A 293 16.51 -31.83 -1.80
N ALA A 294 17.27 -31.90 -2.90
CA ALA A 294 17.60 -33.15 -3.58
C ALA A 294 18.76 -33.93 -2.91
N SER A 295 19.68 -33.26 -2.21
CA SER A 295 20.86 -33.89 -1.58
C SER A 295 20.70 -34.24 -0.10
N SER A 296 19.67 -33.74 0.59
CA SER A 296 19.41 -34.09 1.98
C SER A 296 18.88 -35.53 2.10
N THR A 297 19.77 -36.46 2.46
CA THR A 297 19.46 -37.84 2.86
C THR A 297 19.26 -38.01 4.36
N SER A 298 19.32 -36.92 5.13
CA SER A 298 19.27 -36.94 6.59
C SER A 298 18.55 -35.69 7.08
N TRP A 299 17.30 -35.86 7.53
CA TRP A 299 16.71 -34.95 8.51
C TRP A 299 17.24 -35.36 9.88
N ALA A 300 18.51 -35.08 10.14
CA ALA A 300 19.01 -35.11 11.50
C ALA A 300 18.31 -33.97 12.23
N ILE A 301 17.59 -34.30 13.30
CA ILE A 301 17.13 -33.33 14.30
C ILE A 301 18.40 -32.79 14.96
N ALA A 302 19.03 -31.79 14.35
CA ALA A 302 20.05 -30.97 14.94
C ALA A 302 19.40 -29.61 15.19
N PRO A 303 19.37 -29.10 16.45
CA PRO A 303 18.90 -27.77 16.75
C PRO A 303 19.98 -26.80 16.29
N VAL A 304 20.07 -26.58 14.99
CA VAL A 304 20.83 -25.45 14.45
C VAL A 304 19.86 -24.28 14.47
N LEU A 305 20.16 -23.32 15.32
CA LEU A 305 19.58 -21.98 15.33
C LEU A 305 19.68 -21.42 13.89
N TRP A 306 18.57 -21.38 13.15
CA TRP A 306 18.51 -20.70 11.87
C TRP A 306 17.85 -19.32 12.07
N PRO A 307 18.54 -18.24 11.70
CA PRO A 307 18.16 -16.89 12.09
C PRO A 307 16.92 -16.42 11.34
N SER A 308 16.02 -15.80 12.09
CA SER A 308 14.91 -14.98 11.62
C SER A 308 15.42 -13.96 10.60
N SER A 309 15.06 -14.09 9.33
CA SER A 309 15.37 -13.08 8.30
C SER A 309 14.34 -13.10 7.18
N ILE A 310 13.59 -12.00 7.10
CA ILE A 310 12.64 -11.62 6.04
C ILE A 310 13.45 -10.98 4.92
N MET A 311 13.21 -11.32 3.63
CA MET A 311 13.90 -10.61 2.53
C MET A 311 13.06 -10.41 1.25
N ARG A 312 13.31 -9.24 0.64
CA ARG A 312 12.64 -8.64 -0.54
C ARG A 312 13.46 -8.87 -1.86
N MET A 313 12.83 -9.04 -3.02
CA MET A 313 13.35 -9.18 -4.37
C MET A 313 12.61 -8.19 -5.29
N THR A 314 13.40 -7.39 -6.00
CA THR A 314 12.99 -6.56 -7.13
C THR A 314 13.69 -7.07 -8.38
N ILE A 315 12.96 -7.32 -9.48
CA ILE A 315 13.60 -7.66 -10.77
C ILE A 315 14.16 -6.36 -11.37
N SER A 316 15.49 -6.21 -11.38
CA SER A 316 16.17 -5.17 -12.14
C SER A 316 17.23 -5.75 -13.08
N ARG A 317 17.31 -5.20 -14.29
CA ARG A 317 18.25 -5.60 -15.34
C ARG A 317 19.57 -4.87 -15.09
N SER A 318 20.62 -5.57 -14.65
CA SER A 318 21.98 -5.02 -14.63
C SER A 318 22.51 -4.95 -16.06
N ARG A 319 22.68 -3.74 -16.61
CA ARG A 319 23.55 -3.56 -17.79
C ARG A 319 24.99 -3.65 -17.31
N SER A 320 25.67 -4.76 -17.62
CA SER A 320 27.13 -4.77 -17.64
C SER A 320 27.58 -3.85 -18.78
N LYS A 321 28.25 -2.74 -18.43
CA LYS A 321 29.09 -1.99 -19.35
C LYS A 321 30.40 -2.76 -19.46
N ASN A 322 30.54 -3.60 -20.48
CA ASN A 322 31.78 -3.91 -21.20
C ASN A 322 31.60 -5.16 -22.07
N GLY A 323 31.58 -4.96 -23.39
CA GLY A 323 32.14 -5.86 -24.39
C GLY A 323 31.45 -7.21 -24.67
N PRO A 324 31.60 -7.77 -25.89
CA PRO A 324 30.80 -8.88 -26.39
C PRO A 324 31.42 -10.27 -26.08
N ASP A 325 30.62 -11.30 -26.33
CA ASP A 325 30.95 -12.74 -26.34
C ASP A 325 31.17 -13.42 -24.98
N ASN A 326 30.26 -14.32 -24.60
CA ASN A 326 30.52 -15.77 -24.65
C ASN A 326 29.48 -16.63 -23.90
N CYS A 327 29.12 -17.71 -24.59
CA CYS A 327 28.94 -19.09 -24.13
C CYS A 327 27.93 -19.39 -23.00
N CYS A 328 26.82 -20.01 -23.42
CA CYS A 328 26.21 -21.11 -22.68
C CYS A 328 27.24 -22.23 -22.52
N ALA A 329 27.69 -22.50 -21.30
CA ALA A 329 28.31 -23.76 -20.93
C ALA A 329 27.74 -24.21 -19.59
N ILE A 330 26.97 -25.29 -19.62
CA ILE A 330 26.59 -26.08 -18.45
C ILE A 330 27.61 -27.21 -18.37
N THR A 331 28.42 -27.25 -17.32
CA THR A 331 29.22 -28.42 -16.98
C THR A 331 28.73 -28.99 -15.66
N SER A 332 28.39 -30.28 -15.69
CA SER A 332 28.03 -31.07 -14.52
C SER A 332 29.28 -31.49 -13.75
N LYS A 333 29.23 -31.38 -12.42
CA LYS A 333 29.81 -32.37 -11.53
C LYS A 333 28.86 -32.60 -10.37
#